data_AF-A0A966Q474-F1
#
_entry.id   AF-A0A966Q474-F1
#
_cell.length_a   1.000
_cell.length_b   1.000
_cell.length_c   1.000
_cell.angle_alpha   90.00
_cell.angle_beta   90.00
_cell.angle_gamma   90.00
#
_symmetry.space_group_name_H-M   'P 1'
#
loop_
_entity.id
_entity.type
_entity.pdbx_description
1 polymer ?
#
loop_
_entity_poly.entity_id
_entity_poly.type
_entity_poly.pdbx_seq_one_letter_code
_entity_poly.pdbx_strand_id
1 'polypeptide(L)'
;MRLIWILGDQLLPSHPLLASPEPDLLVGMIESAPRATHLRYHQQKLTLLYSAMRHYAADLKKRKFHMLYHQLSDSPVGADYSAVLAGWMREHRIREIHLLDPNEYDTLHALPALSKKIGVPIQTHRSPQFLVSREEFSDWA
;
A
#
# COMPACT_ATOMS: atom_id res chain seq x y z
N MET A 1 4.59 -9.63 13.49
CA MET A 1 3.55 -9.34 12.50
C MET A 1 4.24 -8.86 11.23
N ARG A 2 3.83 -9.39 10.08
CA ARG A 2 4.19 -8.91 8.74
C ARG A 2 3.03 -8.06 8.21
N LEU A 3 3.33 -6.91 7.62
CA LEU A 3 2.32 -6.07 6.94
C LEU A 3 2.44 -6.22 5.43
N ILE A 4 1.36 -6.61 4.76
CA ILE A 4 1.21 -6.44 3.30
C ILE A 4 0.55 -5.08 3.07
N TRP A 5 1.31 -4.11 2.58
CA TRP A 5 0.79 -2.80 2.23
C TRP A 5 0.35 -2.78 0.76
N ILE A 6 -0.96 -2.61 0.53
CA ILE A 6 -1.55 -2.60 -0.81
C ILE A 6 -1.82 -1.15 -1.22
N LEU A 7 -1.23 -0.74 -2.36
CA LEU A 7 -1.46 0.59 -2.94
C LEU A 7 -2.79 0.63 -3.71
N GLY A 8 -3.32 1.83 -3.93
CA GLY A 8 -4.66 2.03 -4.49
C GLY A 8 -4.83 1.53 -5.93
N ASP A 9 -3.74 1.32 -6.64
CA ASP A 9 -3.66 0.78 -8.00
C ASP A 9 -3.33 -0.74 -8.03
N GLN A 10 -3.19 -1.37 -6.86
CA GLN A 10 -2.79 -2.78 -6.72
C GLN A 10 -3.96 -3.65 -6.22
N LEU A 11 -5.21 -3.28 -6.55
CA LEU A 11 -6.44 -3.96 -6.11
C LEU A 11 -6.71 -5.22 -6.95
N LEU A 12 -5.83 -6.20 -6.85
CA LEU A 12 -5.85 -7.42 -7.68
C LEU A 12 -6.73 -8.52 -7.05
N PRO A 13 -7.66 -9.16 -7.79
CA PRO A 13 -8.47 -10.25 -7.27
C PRO A 13 -7.63 -11.38 -6.64
N SER A 14 -6.54 -11.73 -7.31
CA SER A 14 -5.53 -12.71 -6.88
C SER A 14 -4.22 -11.99 -6.55
N HIS A 15 -4.22 -11.16 -5.50
CA HIS A 15 -3.02 -10.45 -5.09
C HIS A 15 -1.90 -11.44 -4.69
N PRO A 16 -0.71 -11.40 -5.33
CA PRO A 16 0.31 -12.44 -5.17
C PRO A 16 0.88 -12.53 -3.75
N LEU A 17 0.83 -11.44 -2.99
CA LEU A 17 1.24 -11.43 -1.58
C LEU A 17 0.15 -11.90 -0.60
N LEU A 18 -1.04 -12.27 -1.09
CA LEU A 18 -2.19 -12.69 -0.28
C LEU A 18 -2.65 -14.11 -0.64
N ALA A 19 -1.82 -15.12 -0.37
CA ALA A 19 -2.15 -16.51 -0.61
C ALA A 19 -3.31 -17.00 0.28
N SER A 20 -3.18 -16.82 1.59
CA SER A 20 -4.19 -17.16 2.58
C SER A 20 -4.09 -16.25 3.81
N PRO A 21 -5.15 -16.09 4.60
CA PRO A 21 -5.06 -15.42 5.90
C PRO A 21 -4.13 -16.20 6.84
N GLU A 22 -3.23 -15.49 7.52
CA GLU A 22 -2.32 -16.05 8.52
C GLU A 22 -2.45 -15.25 9.83
N PRO A 23 -2.26 -15.87 11.02
CA PRO A 23 -2.39 -15.18 12.30
C PRO A 23 -1.43 -14.00 12.48
N ASP A 24 -0.26 -14.04 11.85
CA ASP A 24 0.79 -13.03 11.94
C ASP A 24 0.86 -12.08 10.74
N LEU A 25 -0.15 -12.15 9.86
CA LEU A 25 -0.29 -11.33 8.67
C LEU A 25 -1.35 -10.24 8.86
N LEU A 26 -0.91 -9.00 8.66
CA LEU A 26 -1.77 -7.82 8.57
C LEU A 26 -1.78 -7.32 7.13
N VAL A 27 -2.92 -6.79 6.68
CA VAL A 27 -3.05 -6.19 5.36
C VAL A 27 -3.44 -4.73 5.52
N GLY A 28 -2.62 -3.82 4.99
CA GLY A 28 -2.75 -2.38 5.18
C GLY A 28 -3.16 -1.66 3.91
N MET A 29 -4.09 -0.70 4.01
CA MET A 29 -4.43 0.25 2.94
C MET A 29 -4.59 1.66 3.51
N ILE A 30 -4.05 2.65 2.82
CA ILE A 30 -3.97 4.03 3.33
C ILE A 30 -4.51 5.01 2.27
N GLU A 31 -5.60 5.69 2.59
CA GLU A 31 -6.02 6.88 1.85
C GLU A 31 -5.19 8.07 2.32
N SER A 32 -4.30 8.59 1.48
CA SER A 32 -3.38 9.68 1.87
C SER A 32 -3.79 11.02 1.26
N ALA A 33 -3.99 12.03 2.11
CA ALA A 33 -4.35 13.38 1.68
C ALA A 33 -3.24 14.05 0.86
N PRO A 34 -1.94 14.01 1.25
CA PRO A 34 -0.85 14.49 0.40
C PRO A 34 -0.84 13.88 -1.00
N ARG A 35 -1.21 12.60 -1.11
CA ARG A 35 -1.31 11.90 -2.40
C ARG A 35 -2.52 12.34 -3.21
N ALA A 36 -3.63 12.64 -2.55
CA ALA A 36 -4.84 13.16 -3.19
C ALA A 36 -4.63 14.55 -3.81
N THR A 37 -3.68 15.33 -3.29
CA THR A 37 -3.50 16.75 -3.62
C THR A 37 -2.18 17.09 -4.32
N HIS A 38 -1.24 16.15 -4.48
CA HIS A 38 0.06 16.45 -5.13
C HIS A 38 -0.09 16.88 -6.61
N LEU A 39 -1.20 16.49 -7.25
CA LEU A 39 -1.61 16.91 -8.58
C LEU A 39 -3.09 17.28 -8.55
N ARG A 40 -3.52 18.05 -9.55
CA ARG A 40 -4.93 18.39 -9.74
C ARG A 40 -5.69 17.22 -10.35
N TYR A 41 -6.02 16.24 -9.53
CA TYR A 41 -6.83 15.10 -9.95
C TYR A 41 -8.30 15.47 -10.14
N HIS A 42 -8.92 14.85 -11.14
CA HIS A 42 -10.36 14.94 -11.32
C HIS A 42 -11.08 14.30 -10.13
N GLN A 43 -12.17 14.90 -9.64
CA GLN A 43 -12.90 14.39 -8.48
C GLN A 43 -13.38 12.95 -8.69
N GLN A 44 -13.90 12.63 -9.88
CA GLN A 44 -14.31 11.25 -10.22
C GLN A 44 -13.15 10.24 -10.12
N LYS A 45 -11.91 10.63 -10.44
CA LYS A 45 -10.74 9.74 -10.28
C LYS A 45 -10.54 9.39 -8.81
N LEU A 46 -10.56 10.41 -7.93
CA LEU A 46 -10.39 10.22 -6.49
C LEU A 46 -11.54 9.40 -5.89
N THR A 47 -12.79 9.69 -6.29
CA THR A 47 -13.97 8.93 -5.89
C THR A 47 -13.86 7.47 -6.30
N LEU A 48 -13.48 7.19 -7.56
CA LEU A 48 -13.30 5.82 -8.05
C LEU A 48 -12.22 5.10 -7.24
N LEU A 49 -11.05 5.72 -7.07
CA LEU A 49 -9.91 5.13 -6.37
C LEU A 49 -10.27 4.75 -4.92
N TYR A 50 -10.77 5.70 -4.13
CA TYR A 50 -11.10 5.44 -2.73
C TYR A 50 -12.30 4.50 -2.57
N SER A 51 -13.31 4.60 -3.44
CA SER A 51 -14.41 3.64 -3.43
C SER A 51 -13.92 2.23 -3.70
N ALA A 52 -13.07 2.04 -4.72
CA ALA A 52 -12.49 0.74 -5.04
C ALA A 52 -11.63 0.20 -3.88
N MET A 53 -10.80 1.03 -3.27
CA MET A 53 -9.99 0.65 -2.10
C MET A 53 -10.85 0.18 -0.92
N ARG A 54 -11.93 0.91 -0.60
CA ARG A 54 -12.85 0.55 0.50
C ARG A 54 -13.57 -0.77 0.24
N HIS A 55 -14.07 -0.98 -0.99
CA HIS A 55 -14.73 -2.24 -1.37
C HIS A 55 -13.76 -3.41 -1.34
N TYR A 56 -12.55 -3.22 -1.88
CA TYR A 56 -11.50 -4.23 -1.86
C TYR A 56 -11.11 -4.63 -0.43
N ALA A 57 -10.93 -3.65 0.45
CA ALA A 57 -10.69 -3.90 1.88
C ALA A 57 -11.84 -4.68 2.55
N ALA A 58 -13.10 -4.34 2.23
CA ALA A 58 -14.26 -5.06 2.74
C ALA A 58 -14.29 -6.52 2.25
N ASP A 59 -13.95 -6.77 0.99
CA ASP A 59 -13.90 -8.13 0.43
C ASP A 59 -12.76 -8.96 1.04
N LEU A 60 -11.59 -8.35 1.31
CA LEU A 60 -10.53 -9.01 2.06
C LEU A 60 -10.94 -9.34 3.51
N LYS A 61 -11.68 -8.47 4.19
CA LYS A 61 -12.26 -8.78 5.52
C LYS A 61 -13.21 -9.97 5.46
N LYS A 62 -14.08 -10.06 4.43
CA LYS A 62 -14.98 -11.22 4.23
C LYS A 62 -14.18 -12.51 4.05
N ARG A 63 -13.04 -12.43 3.36
CA ARG A 63 -12.06 -13.51 3.18
C ARG A 63 -11.18 -13.78 4.43
N LYS A 64 -11.48 -13.15 5.57
CA LYS A 64 -10.84 -13.34 6.89
C LYS A 64 -9.41 -12.78 7.03
N PHE A 65 -8.98 -11.87 6.15
CA PHE A 65 -7.73 -11.14 6.37
C PHE A 65 -7.87 -10.10 7.49
N HIS A 66 -6.82 -9.96 8.29
CA HIS A 66 -6.72 -8.92 9.31
C HIS A 66 -6.36 -7.58 8.66
N MET A 67 -7.39 -6.77 8.39
CA MET A 67 -7.25 -5.50 7.67
C MET A 67 -6.99 -4.32 8.61
N LEU A 68 -5.94 -3.55 8.30
CA LEU A 68 -5.71 -2.19 8.75
C LEU A 68 -6.08 -1.23 7.61
N TYR A 69 -6.97 -0.29 7.88
CA TYR A 69 -7.42 0.68 6.87
C TYR A 69 -7.44 2.07 7.46
N HIS A 70 -6.82 3.03 6.77
CA HIS A 70 -6.87 4.44 7.13
C HIS A 70 -7.65 5.23 6.07
N GLN A 71 -8.77 5.81 6.46
CA GLN A 71 -9.57 6.70 5.63
C GLN A 71 -9.09 8.15 5.75
N LEU A 72 -9.33 8.96 4.71
CA LEU A 72 -9.04 10.40 4.77
C LEU A 72 -9.71 11.11 5.95
N SER A 73 -10.90 10.66 6.36
CA SER A 73 -11.65 11.21 7.49
C SER A 73 -11.02 10.92 8.84
N ASP A 74 -10.12 9.93 8.93
CA ASP A 74 -9.53 9.50 10.19
C ASP A 74 -8.42 10.46 10.67
N SER A 75 -7.93 11.34 9.80
CA SER A 75 -6.99 12.40 10.14
C SER A 75 -7.41 13.72 9.47
N PRO A 76 -8.07 14.63 10.20
CA PRO A 76 -8.53 15.91 9.66
C PRO A 76 -7.39 16.81 9.15
N VAL A 77 -6.19 16.66 9.72
CA VAL A 77 -4.98 17.41 9.31
C VAL A 77 -4.31 16.78 8.07
N GLY A 78 -4.80 15.61 7.65
CA GLY A 78 -4.18 14.78 6.62
C GLY A 78 -2.99 14.00 7.16
N ALA A 79 -2.99 12.69 6.96
CA ALA A 79 -1.83 11.86 7.28
C ALA A 79 -1.10 11.44 5.99
N ASP A 80 0.23 11.52 6.02
CA ASP A 80 1.07 10.89 5.02
C ASP A 80 1.24 9.39 5.34
N TYR A 81 1.82 8.63 4.41
CA TYR A 81 2.08 7.20 4.63
C TYR A 81 2.96 6.97 5.85
N SER A 82 3.94 7.83 6.10
CA SER A 82 4.86 7.69 7.23
C SER A 82 4.16 7.77 8.58
N ALA A 83 3.24 8.72 8.78
CA ALA A 83 2.53 8.92 10.02
C ALA A 83 1.60 7.74 10.32
N VAL A 84 0.85 7.27 9.31
CA VAL A 84 -0.06 6.13 9.45
C VAL A 84 0.71 4.85 9.74
N LEU A 85 1.74 4.54 8.96
CA LEU A 85 2.56 3.34 9.15
C LEU A 85 3.27 3.35 10.52
N ALA A 86 3.83 4.49 10.94
CA ALA A 86 4.43 4.61 12.27
C ALA A 86 3.40 4.38 13.40
N GLY A 87 2.16 4.82 13.21
CA GLY A 87 1.04 4.53 14.11
C GLY A 87 0.80 3.02 14.23
N TRP A 88 0.59 2.34 13.11
CA TRP A 88 0.35 0.90 13.07
C TRP A 88 1.51 0.08 13.61
N MET A 89 2.75 0.52 13.39
CA MET A 89 3.92 -0.16 13.91
C MET A 89 3.96 -0.18 15.44
N ARG A 90 3.61 0.93 16.09
CA ARG A 90 3.53 1.01 17.56
C ARG A 90 2.41 0.13 18.11
N GLU A 91 1.28 0.08 17.42
CA GLU A 91 0.09 -0.65 17.89
C GLU A 91 0.20 -2.16 17.68
N HIS A 92 0.69 -2.59 16.51
CA HIS A 92 0.62 -3.99 16.08
C HIS A 92 1.97 -4.71 16.08
N ARG A 93 3.06 -4.07 16.51
CA ARG A 93 4.42 -4.66 16.53
C ARG A 93 4.81 -5.25 15.17
N ILE A 94 4.54 -4.48 14.11
CA ILE A 94 4.94 -4.81 12.73
C ILE A 94 6.46 -4.81 12.64
N ARG A 95 7.05 -5.86 12.07
CA ARG A 95 8.51 -6.02 11.96
C ARG A 95 9.04 -5.88 10.54
N GLU A 96 8.17 -6.03 9.55
CA GLU A 96 8.48 -5.94 8.13
C GLU A 96 7.23 -5.52 7.35
N ILE A 97 7.44 -4.79 6.25
CA ILE A 97 6.40 -4.34 5.32
C ILE A 97 6.74 -4.89 3.94
N HIS A 98 5.75 -5.48 3.28
CA HIS A 98 5.85 -5.99 1.92
C HIS A 98 4.82 -5.29 1.04
N LEU A 99 5.21 -4.90 -0.16
CA LEU A 99 4.31 -4.35 -1.18
C LEU A 99 4.73 -4.78 -2.57
N LEU A 100 3.84 -4.69 -3.54
CA LEU A 100 4.26 -4.78 -4.94
C LEU A 100 4.99 -3.49 -5.34
N ASP A 101 5.90 -3.59 -6.29
CA ASP A 101 6.64 -2.44 -6.83
C ASP A 101 5.66 -1.30 -7.19
N PRO A 102 5.85 -0.10 -6.61
CA PRO A 102 5.10 1.07 -7.04
C PRO A 102 5.34 1.36 -8.53
N ASN A 103 4.27 1.76 -9.23
CA ASN A 103 4.36 2.18 -10.63
C ASN A 103 4.85 3.64 -10.77
N GLU A 104 4.76 4.45 -9.71
CA GLU A 104 5.28 5.81 -9.69
C GLU A 104 6.73 5.88 -9.22
N TYR A 105 7.54 6.60 -10.00
CA TYR A 105 8.96 6.85 -9.72
C TYR A 105 9.17 7.43 -8.31
N ASP A 106 8.51 8.55 -7.98
CA ASP A 106 8.71 9.23 -6.71
C ASP A 106 8.35 8.34 -5.51
N THR A 107 7.29 7.53 -5.65
CA THR A 107 6.87 6.60 -4.60
C THR A 107 7.91 5.50 -4.40
N LEU A 108 8.38 4.88 -5.48
CA LEU A 108 9.41 3.84 -5.43
C LEU A 108 10.71 4.37 -4.80
N HIS A 109 11.19 5.53 -5.23
CA HIS A 109 12.43 6.13 -4.73
C HIS A 109 12.32 6.67 -3.29
N ALA A 110 11.11 6.94 -2.80
CA ALA A 110 10.88 7.35 -1.42
C ALA A 110 10.90 6.17 -0.42
N LEU A 111 10.75 4.91 -0.87
CA LEU A 111 10.65 3.75 0.02
C LEU A 111 11.86 3.54 0.94
N PRO A 112 13.12 3.65 0.49
CA PRO A 112 14.27 3.49 1.39
C PRO A 112 14.30 4.54 2.51
N ALA A 113 13.99 5.79 2.18
CA ALA A 113 13.90 6.87 3.15
C ALA A 113 12.74 6.66 4.13
N LEU A 114 11.60 6.19 3.63
CA LEU A 114 10.44 5.82 4.45
C LEU A 114 10.79 4.68 5.41
N SER A 115 11.42 3.61 4.92
CA SER A 115 11.86 2.46 5.72
C SER A 115 12.78 2.90 6.87
N LYS A 116 13.77 3.76 6.57
CA LYS A 116 14.66 4.34 7.59
C LYS A 116 13.89 5.19 8.61
N LYS A 117 12.94 6.02 8.14
CA LYS A 117 12.15 6.93 8.99
C LYS A 117 11.25 6.18 9.97
N ILE A 118 10.62 5.09 9.52
CA ILE A 118 9.73 4.29 10.37
C ILE A 118 10.50 3.23 11.18
N GLY A 119 11.72 2.86 10.77
CA GLY A 119 12.56 1.91 11.49
C GLY A 119 12.21 0.44 11.23
N VAL A 120 11.54 0.15 10.12
CA VAL A 120 11.16 -1.22 9.71
C VAL A 120 11.53 -1.45 8.24
N PRO A 121 12.09 -2.62 7.89
CA PRO A 121 12.39 -2.97 6.51
C PRO A 121 11.14 -2.96 5.63
N ILE A 122 11.25 -2.33 4.46
CA ILE A 122 10.26 -2.38 3.39
C ILE A 122 10.84 -3.21 2.25
N GLN A 123 10.15 -4.28 1.88
CA GLN A 123 10.52 -5.17 0.77
C GLN A 123 9.51 -5.02 -0.35
N THR A 124 9.98 -4.71 -1.56
CA THR A 124 9.12 -4.71 -2.75
C THR A 124 9.18 -6.03 -3.49
N HIS A 125 8.11 -6.35 -4.20
CA HIS A 125 7.94 -7.59 -4.96
C HIS A 125 7.48 -7.23 -6.36
N ARG A 126 7.93 -8.00 -7.35
CA ARG A 126 7.57 -7.80 -8.76
C ARG A 126 6.06 -7.72 -8.93
N SER A 127 5.58 -6.61 -9.49
CA SER A 127 4.17 -6.46 -9.83
C SER A 127 3.79 -7.37 -11.01
N PRO A 128 2.73 -8.21 -10.89
CA PRO A 128 2.25 -9.04 -11.99
C PRO A 128 1.46 -8.24 -13.04
N GLN A 129 1.29 -6.93 -12.86
CA GLN A 129 0.57 -6.06 -13.78
C GLN A 129 1.36 -5.77 -15.08
N PHE A 130 2.64 -6.13 -15.11
CA PHE A 130 3.53 -5.92 -16.25
C PHE A 130 4.10 -7.26 -16.75
N LEU A 131 4.22 -7.41 -18.06
CA LEU A 131 4.75 -8.62 -18.69
C LEU A 131 6.25 -8.79 -18.43
N VAL A 132 7.00 -7.67 -18.49
CA VAL A 132 8.45 -7.61 -18.30
C VAL A 132 8.80 -6.84 -17.03
N SER A 133 9.87 -7.26 -16.37
CA SER A 133 10.47 -6.53 -15.25
C SER A 133 11.21 -5.27 -15.71
N ARG A 134 11.58 -4.40 -14.76
CA ARG A 134 12.37 -3.19 -15.07
C ARG A 134 13.77 -3.58 -15.53
N GLU A 135 14.34 -4.63 -14.93
CA GLU A 135 15.64 -5.21 -15.25
C GLU A 135 15.64 -5.78 -16.66
N GLU A 136 14.67 -6.65 -16.99
CA GLU A 136 14.56 -7.23 -18.33
C GLU A 136 14.38 -6.15 -19.42
N PHE A 137 13.61 -5.10 -19.14
CA PHE A 137 13.44 -4.00 -20.09
C PHE A 137 14.72 -3.18 -20.23
N SER A 138 15.45 -2.95 -19.13
CA SER A 138 16.73 -2.22 -19.14
C SER A 138 17.84 -2.99 -19.86
N ASP A 139 17.84 -4.32 -19.79
CA ASP A 139 18.82 -5.16 -20.50
C ASP A 139 18.56 -5.18 -22.02
N TRP A 140 17.33 -4.91 -22.43
CA TRP A 140 16.91 -4.89 -23.84
C TRP A 140 17.15 -3.54 -24.54
N ALA A 141 16.97 -2.41 -23.84
CA ALA A 141 16.95 -1.04 -24.39
C ALA A 141 18.32 -0.33 -24.38
#